data_AF-A0A497N3R2-F1
#
_entry.id   AF-A0A497N3R2-F1
#
_cell.length_a   1.000
_cell.length_b   1.000
_cell.length_c   1.000
_cell.angle_alpha   90.00
_cell.angle_beta   90.00
_cell.angle_gamma   90.00
#
_symmetry.space_group_name_H-M   'P 1'
#
loop_
_entity.id
_entity.type
_entity.pdbx_description
1 polymer ?
#
loop_
_entity_poly.entity_id
_entity_poly.type
_entity_poly.pdbx_seq_one_letter_code
_entity_poly.pdbx_strand_id
1 'polypeptide(L)'
;RLDSSGNAVLEHYPEIARCLCCNTCTKACPQELEVMNIVQAALKGDFEEVAHLSFDCISCGLCAMRCPAEIVPFNVALLGRRIYGKYIMPKSREVEKAVKETKRGRYNGELKNLAEMGLDELKKLYEEREID
;
A
#
# COMPACT_ATOMS: atom_id res chain seq x y z
N ARG A 1 6.42 18.11 -9.55
CA ARG A 1 7.36 17.20 -8.83
C ARG A 1 6.65 16.81 -7.56
N LEU A 2 6.43 15.51 -7.29
CA LEU A 2 5.71 15.10 -6.08
C LEU A 2 6.53 15.46 -4.83
N ASP A 3 5.92 16.19 -3.90
CA ASP A 3 6.44 16.48 -2.57
C ASP A 3 5.37 16.16 -1.50
N SER A 4 5.69 16.40 -0.23
CA SER A 4 4.78 16.17 0.89
C SER A 4 3.86 17.35 1.18
N SER A 5 3.78 18.36 0.28
CA SER A 5 2.85 19.47 0.46
C SER A 5 1.41 18.96 0.32
N GLY A 6 0.50 19.51 1.13
CA GLY A 6 -0.91 19.07 1.15
C GLY A 6 -1.63 19.20 -0.20
N ASN A 7 -1.09 19.98 -1.15
CA ASN A 7 -1.68 20.19 -2.46
C ASN A 7 -1.35 19.11 -3.50
N ALA A 8 -0.42 18.18 -3.23
CA ALA A 8 0.02 17.19 -4.22
C ALA A 8 -1.14 16.32 -4.77
N VAL A 9 -2.17 16.06 -3.96
CA VAL A 9 -3.37 15.33 -4.41
C VAL A 9 -4.23 16.21 -5.31
N LEU A 10 -4.47 17.47 -4.95
CA LEU A 10 -5.31 18.39 -5.73
C LEU A 10 -4.70 18.73 -7.10
N GLU A 11 -3.37 18.72 -7.23
CA GLU A 11 -2.69 18.90 -8.52
C GLU A 11 -2.95 17.75 -9.50
N HIS A 12 -3.14 16.53 -9.01
CA HIS A 12 -3.28 15.32 -9.82
C HIS A 12 -4.71 14.76 -9.88
N TYR A 13 -5.50 15.00 -8.84
CA TYR A 13 -6.87 14.51 -8.65
C TYR A 13 -7.77 15.66 -8.14
N PRO A 14 -7.91 16.77 -8.88
CA PRO A 14 -8.70 17.93 -8.45
C PRO A 14 -10.18 17.60 -8.21
N GLU A 15 -10.70 16.55 -8.86
CA GLU A 15 -12.07 16.08 -8.67
C GLU A 15 -12.39 15.66 -7.24
N ILE A 16 -11.37 15.35 -6.43
CA ILE A 16 -11.53 15.00 -5.02
C ILE A 16 -12.20 16.12 -4.20
N ALA A 17 -12.00 17.39 -4.60
CA ALA A 17 -12.65 18.54 -3.99
C ALA A 17 -14.16 18.57 -4.21
N ARG A 18 -14.69 17.75 -5.14
CA ARG A 18 -16.12 17.59 -5.42
C ARG A 18 -16.76 16.47 -4.59
N CYS A 19 -16.04 15.89 -3.63
CA CYS A 19 -16.56 14.81 -2.79
C CYS A 19 -17.84 15.26 -2.05
N LEU A 20 -18.92 14.50 -2.20
CA LEU A 20 -20.21 14.80 -1.58
C LEU A 20 -20.40 14.16 -0.19
N CYS A 21 -19.39 13.45 0.32
CA CYS A 21 -19.48 12.68 1.57
C CYS A 21 -20.69 11.72 1.63
N CYS A 22 -21.13 11.18 0.47
CA CYS A 22 -22.34 10.36 0.36
C CYS A 22 -22.16 8.90 0.84
N ASN A 23 -20.94 8.50 1.19
CA ASN A 23 -20.55 7.20 1.72
C ASN A 23 -20.85 5.96 0.82
N THR A 24 -21.18 6.16 -0.47
CA THR A 24 -21.47 5.04 -1.39
C THR A 24 -20.22 4.21 -1.69
N CYS A 25 -19.04 4.84 -1.74
CA CYS A 25 -17.77 4.17 -1.98
C CYS A 25 -17.38 3.20 -0.84
N THR A 26 -17.62 3.59 0.42
CA THR A 26 -17.40 2.73 1.60
C THR A 26 -18.30 1.51 1.54
N LYS A 27 -19.61 1.70 1.29
CA LYS A 27 -20.58 0.58 1.16
C LYS A 27 -20.27 -0.39 0.02
N ALA A 28 -19.51 0.05 -0.98
CA ALA A 28 -19.12 -0.77 -2.11
C ALA A 28 -17.81 -1.52 -1.90
N CYS A 29 -17.07 -1.25 -0.81
CA CYS A 29 -15.76 -1.83 -0.59
C CYS A 29 -15.88 -3.29 -0.12
N PRO A 30 -15.30 -4.26 -0.83
CA PRO A 30 -15.32 -5.67 -0.43
C PRO A 30 -14.29 -5.99 0.67
N GLN A 31 -13.49 -5.00 1.05
CA GLN A 31 -12.53 -5.07 2.16
C GLN A 31 -13.01 -4.23 3.35
N GLU A 32 -14.27 -3.77 3.32
CA GLU A 32 -14.90 -3.02 4.42
C GLU A 32 -14.11 -1.76 4.82
N LEU A 33 -13.35 -1.19 3.88
CA LEU A 33 -12.58 0.03 4.12
C LEU A 33 -13.51 1.25 4.16
N GLU A 34 -13.18 2.18 5.04
CA GLU A 34 -13.80 3.51 5.14
C GLU A 34 -13.35 4.43 4.00
N VAL A 35 -13.70 4.08 2.75
CA VAL A 35 -13.21 4.73 1.53
C VAL A 35 -13.52 6.23 1.50
N MET A 36 -14.67 6.64 2.03
CA MET A 36 -15.00 8.06 2.13
C MET A 36 -14.00 8.79 3.04
N ASN A 37 -13.58 8.20 4.16
CA ASN A 37 -12.56 8.78 5.05
C ASN A 37 -11.20 8.85 4.37
N ILE A 38 -10.82 7.85 3.56
CA ILE A 38 -9.60 7.90 2.74
C ILE A 38 -9.61 9.15 1.83
N VAL A 39 -10.74 9.40 1.16
CA VAL A 39 -10.90 10.57 0.29
C VAL A 39 -10.82 11.88 1.07
N GLN A 40 -11.44 11.95 2.25
CA GLN A 40 -11.40 13.15 3.10
C GLN A 40 -10.01 13.41 3.69
N ALA A 41 -9.28 12.37 4.10
CA ALA A 41 -7.90 12.46 4.56
C ALA A 41 -6.98 12.96 3.43
N ALA A 42 -7.14 12.41 2.22
CA ALA A 42 -6.39 12.85 1.05
C ALA A 42 -6.68 14.32 0.68
N LEU A 43 -7.93 14.77 0.79
CA LEU A 43 -8.31 16.17 0.56
C LEU A 43 -7.67 17.13 1.58
N LYS A 44 -7.46 16.68 2.83
CA LYS A 44 -6.76 17.44 3.88
C LYS A 44 -5.23 17.38 3.76
N GLY A 45 -4.69 16.55 2.86
CA GLY A 45 -3.26 16.27 2.78
C GLY A 45 -2.73 15.41 3.93
N ASP A 46 -3.60 14.69 4.65
CA ASP A 46 -3.22 13.77 5.72
C ASP A 46 -2.80 12.42 5.15
N PHE A 47 -1.55 12.36 4.71
CA PHE A 47 -1.02 11.18 4.01
C PHE A 47 -0.75 9.98 4.91
N GLU A 48 -0.51 10.22 6.21
CA GLU A 48 -0.37 9.15 7.20
C GLU A 48 -1.72 8.44 7.37
N GLU A 49 -2.80 9.20 7.59
CA GLU A 49 -4.15 8.64 7.70
C GLU A 49 -4.59 7.94 6.42
N VAL A 50 -4.31 8.54 5.24
CA VAL A 50 -4.56 7.86 3.94
C VAL A 50 -3.84 6.53 3.89
N ALA A 51 -2.58 6.46 4.35
CA ALA A 51 -1.81 5.23 4.29
C ALA A 51 -2.37 4.14 5.21
N HIS A 52 -2.77 4.49 6.43
CA HIS A 52 -3.36 3.56 7.38
C HIS A 52 -4.74 3.08 6.94
N LEU A 53 -5.66 4.00 6.57
CA LEU A 53 -7.01 3.64 6.16
C LEU A 53 -7.07 2.84 4.85
N SER A 54 -6.02 2.92 4.02
CA SER A 54 -5.98 2.28 2.70
C SER A 54 -4.99 1.12 2.61
N PHE A 55 -4.46 0.64 3.74
CA PHE A 55 -3.43 -0.40 3.78
C PHE A 55 -3.89 -1.69 3.08
N ASP A 56 -5.09 -2.17 3.41
CA ASP A 56 -5.67 -3.39 2.84
C ASP A 56 -6.37 -3.17 1.48
N CYS A 57 -6.17 -2.01 0.84
CA CYS A 57 -6.82 -1.70 -0.43
C CYS A 57 -6.25 -2.54 -1.58
N ILE A 58 -7.04 -3.50 -2.06
CA ILE A 58 -6.72 -4.33 -3.24
C ILE A 58 -6.92 -3.63 -4.60
N SER A 59 -7.29 -2.35 -4.61
CA SER A 59 -7.47 -1.55 -5.83
C SER A 59 -8.45 -2.14 -6.87
N CYS A 60 -9.54 -2.77 -6.40
CA CYS A 60 -10.54 -3.43 -7.25
C CYS A 60 -11.43 -2.48 -8.08
N GLY A 61 -11.46 -1.18 -7.77
CA GLY A 61 -12.20 -0.17 -8.53
C GLY A 61 -13.71 -0.07 -8.24
N LEU A 62 -14.29 -0.90 -7.38
CA LEU A 62 -15.73 -0.84 -7.04
C LEU A 62 -16.16 0.52 -6.49
N CYS A 63 -15.29 1.18 -5.71
CA CYS A 63 -15.55 2.51 -5.17
C CYS A 63 -15.64 3.60 -6.23
N ALA A 64 -14.88 3.48 -7.33
CA ALA A 64 -14.91 4.44 -8.44
C ALA A 64 -16.21 4.30 -9.24
N MET A 65 -16.65 3.06 -9.53
CA MET A 65 -17.92 2.82 -10.23
C MET A 65 -19.16 3.36 -9.50
N ARG A 66 -19.05 3.57 -8.18
CA ARG A 66 -20.14 4.06 -7.34
C ARG A 66 -20.04 5.54 -7.01
N CYS A 67 -18.97 6.23 -7.44
CA CYS A 67 -18.76 7.63 -7.08
C CYS A 67 -19.55 8.56 -8.01
N PRO A 68 -20.54 9.31 -7.50
CA PRO A 68 -21.27 10.28 -8.33
C PRO A 68 -20.42 11.50 -8.73
N ALA A 69 -19.31 11.75 -8.04
CA ALA A 69 -18.36 12.83 -8.32
C ALA A 69 -17.23 12.39 -9.27
N GLU A 70 -17.31 11.16 -9.81
CA GLU A 70 -16.33 10.56 -10.72
C GLU A 70 -14.90 10.49 -10.14
N ILE A 71 -14.80 10.48 -8.80
CA ILE A 71 -13.51 10.27 -8.12
C ILE A 71 -13.07 8.83 -8.37
N VAL A 72 -11.76 8.62 -8.45
CA VAL A 72 -11.14 7.29 -8.50
C VAL A 72 -10.40 7.04 -7.17
N PRO A 73 -11.10 6.67 -6.06
CA PRO A 73 -10.54 6.74 -4.71
C PRO A 73 -9.31 5.85 -4.50
N PHE A 74 -9.24 4.69 -5.16
CA PHE A 74 -8.11 3.78 -5.02
C PHE A 74 -6.81 4.36 -5.62
N ASN A 75 -6.90 5.18 -6.67
CA ASN A 75 -5.75 5.87 -7.25
C ASN A 75 -5.29 7.03 -6.34
N VAL A 76 -6.23 7.78 -5.78
CA VAL A 76 -5.96 8.81 -4.76
C VAL A 76 -5.23 8.19 -3.56
N ALA A 77 -5.75 7.06 -3.06
CA ALA A 77 -5.16 6.33 -1.95
C ALA A 77 -3.74 5.84 -2.27
N LEU A 78 -3.53 5.31 -3.48
CA LEU A 78 -2.20 4.88 -3.94
C LEU A 78 -1.20 6.04 -3.97
N LEU A 79 -1.62 7.21 -4.46
CA LEU A 79 -0.76 8.40 -4.43
C LEU A 79 -0.41 8.77 -2.99
N GLY A 80 -1.39 8.84 -2.09
CA GLY A 80 -1.17 9.14 -0.67
C GLY A 80 -0.21 8.15 0.00
N ARG A 81 -0.38 6.84 -0.22
CA ARG A 81 0.55 5.81 0.27
C ARG A 81 1.97 6.00 -0.23
N ARG A 82 2.15 6.38 -1.50
CA ARG A 82 3.47 6.65 -2.09
C ARG A 82 4.12 7.90 -1.50
N ILE A 83 3.35 8.96 -1.27
CA ILE A 83 3.85 10.18 -0.62
C ILE A 83 4.28 9.86 0.81
N TYR A 84 3.41 9.18 1.57
CA TYR A 84 3.70 8.76 2.93
C TYR A 84 4.97 7.91 3.00
N GLY A 85 5.03 6.81 2.25
CA GLY A 85 6.17 5.89 2.30
C GLY A 85 7.50 6.50 1.81
N LYS A 86 7.47 7.50 0.92
CA LYS A 86 8.69 8.11 0.38
C LYS A 86 9.19 9.30 1.19
N TYR A 87 8.28 10.13 1.72
CA TYR A 87 8.64 11.44 2.26
C TYR A 87 8.33 11.61 3.75
N ILE A 88 7.44 10.79 4.35
CA ILE A 88 6.96 10.97 5.72
C ILE A 88 7.41 9.81 6.62
N MET A 89 7.21 8.57 6.18
CA MET A 89 7.48 7.38 6.97
C MET A 89 8.96 7.28 7.36
N PRO A 90 9.29 7.14 8.67
CA PRO A 90 10.66 6.92 9.12
C PRO A 90 11.25 5.63 8.54
N LYS A 91 12.55 5.63 8.27
CA LYS A 91 13.26 4.42 7.83
C LYS A 91 13.43 3.45 9.01
N SER A 92 13.04 2.20 8.80
CA SER A 92 13.33 1.11 9.75
C SER A 92 14.82 0.74 9.72
N ARG A 93 15.41 0.62 10.92
CA ARG A 93 16.80 0.18 11.09
C ARG A 93 16.97 -1.29 10.70
N GLU A 94 15.94 -2.08 10.94
CA GLU A 94 15.86 -3.51 10.62
C GLU A 94 15.93 -3.71 9.10
N VAL A 95 15.16 -2.92 8.34
CA VAL A 95 15.21 -2.93 6.86
C VAL A 95 16.60 -2.53 6.36
N GLU A 96 17.20 -1.48 6.93
CA GLU A 96 18.57 -1.09 6.55
C GLU A 96 19.60 -2.18 6.84
N LYS A 97 19.49 -2.86 7.98
CA LYS A 97 20.33 -4.00 8.33
C LYS A 97 20.14 -5.15 7.34
N ALA A 98 18.90 -5.55 7.07
CA ALA A 98 18.56 -6.62 6.13
C ALA A 98 19.12 -6.32 4.72
N VAL A 99 18.96 -5.09 4.22
CA VAL A 99 19.52 -4.67 2.92
C VAL A 99 21.05 -4.80 2.89
N LYS A 100 21.74 -4.42 3.98
CA LYS A 100 23.21 -4.58 4.07
C LYS A 100 23.62 -6.06 4.08
N GLU A 101 22.88 -6.90 4.80
CA GLU A 101 23.15 -8.34 4.87
C GLU A 101 22.93 -9.03 3.52
N THR A 102 21.83 -8.70 2.82
CA THR A 102 21.56 -9.19 1.47
C THR A 102 22.65 -8.76 0.49
N LYS A 103 23.07 -7.48 0.52
CA LYS A 103 24.17 -6.99 -0.35
C LYS A 103 25.51 -7.66 -0.07
N ARG A 104 25.76 -8.11 1.17
CA ARG A 104 26.95 -8.88 1.55
C ARG A 104 26.85 -10.37 1.15
N GLY A 105 25.75 -10.78 0.54
CA GLY A 105 25.52 -12.15 0.10
C GLY A 105 25.23 -13.12 1.24
N ARG A 106 24.77 -12.63 2.41
CA ARG A 106 24.47 -13.46 3.59
C ARG A 106 23.60 -14.68 3.25
N TYR A 107 22.64 -14.50 2.35
CA TYR A 107 21.66 -15.52 1.98
C TYR A 107 22.00 -16.27 0.67
N ASN A 108 23.08 -15.91 -0.02
CA ASN A 108 23.36 -16.46 -1.36
C ASN A 108 23.58 -17.97 -1.35
N GLY A 109 24.30 -18.49 -0.34
CA GLY A 109 24.58 -19.92 -0.22
C GLY A 109 23.31 -20.73 0.05
N GLU A 110 22.50 -20.29 1.02
CA GLU A 110 21.23 -20.94 1.36
C GLU A 110 20.23 -20.90 0.19
N LEU A 111 20.07 -19.74 -0.46
CA LEU A 111 19.23 -19.62 -1.65
C LEU A 111 19.70 -20.50 -2.80
N LYS A 112 21.02 -20.60 -3.02
CA LYS A 112 21.59 -21.49 -4.03
C LYS A 112 21.28 -22.95 -3.71
N ASN A 113 21.48 -23.38 -2.46
CA ASN A 113 21.18 -24.73 -2.03
C ASN A 113 19.70 -25.07 -2.23
N LEU A 114 18.79 -24.16 -1.85
CA LEU A 114 17.35 -24.34 -2.06
C LEU A 114 16.99 -24.41 -3.55
N ALA A 115 17.63 -23.61 -4.40
CA ALA A 115 17.37 -23.59 -5.83
C ALA A 115 17.89 -24.85 -6.56
N GLU A 116 18.95 -25.47 -6.05
CA GLU A 116 19.56 -26.70 -6.61
C GLU A 116 18.96 -28.00 -6.04
N MET A 117 18.17 -27.90 -4.96
CA MET A 117 17.58 -29.03 -4.24
C MET A 117 16.50 -29.75 -5.07
N GLY A 118 16.41 -31.07 -4.89
CA GLY A 118 15.40 -31.89 -5.56
C GLY A 118 13.98 -31.58 -5.07
N LEU A 119 12.97 -31.81 -5.93
CA LEU A 119 11.56 -31.54 -5.59
C LEU A 119 11.09 -32.27 -4.32
N ASP A 120 11.49 -33.53 -4.14
CA ASP A 120 11.07 -34.34 -2.99
C ASP A 120 11.72 -33.86 -1.68
N GLU A 121 12.98 -33.43 -1.75
CA GLU A 121 13.69 -32.82 -0.63
C GLU A 121 13.08 -31.47 -0.25
N LEU A 122 12.75 -30.63 -1.24
CA LEU A 122 12.08 -29.35 -1.01
C LEU A 122 10.71 -29.50 -0.35
N LYS A 123 9.92 -30.49 -0.78
CA LYS A 123 8.61 -30.79 -0.16
C LYS A 123 8.77 -31.18 1.30
N LYS A 124 9.71 -32.10 1.58
CA LYS A 124 9.99 -32.53 2.94
C LYS A 124 10.42 -31.35 3.82
N LEU A 125 11.34 -30.51 3.34
CA LEU A 125 11.79 -29.31 4.05
C LEU A 125 10.63 -28.34 4.33
N TYR A 126 9.71 -28.17 3.38
CA TYR A 126 8.52 -27.34 3.54
C TYR A 126 7.55 -27.89 4.58
N GLU A 127 7.35 -29.21 4.62
CA GLU A 127 6.49 -29.88 5.58
C GLU A 127 7.06 -29.84 7.01
N GLU A 128 8.38 -29.93 7.13
CA GLU A 128 9.10 -29.91 8.41
C GLU A 128 9.35 -28.49 8.96
N ARG A 129 8.96 -27.44 8.24
CA ARG A 129 9.18 -26.06 8.69
C ARG A 129 8.36 -25.75 9.96
N GLU A 130 8.96 -25.03 10.89
CA GLU A 130 8.20 -24.41 11.98
C GLU A 130 7.39 -23.22 11.44
N ILE A 131 6.09 -23.20 11.77
CA ILE A 131 5.19 -22.07 11.47
C ILE A 131 4.85 -21.44 12.82
N ASP A 132 5.45 -20.29 13.11
CA ASP A 132 5.05 -19.37 14.18
C ASP A 132 3.96 -18.39 13.68
#